data_AF-A0A1G3ANJ8-F1
#
_entry.id   AF-A0A1G3ANJ8-F1
#
_cell.length_a   1.000
_cell.length_b   1.000
_cell.length_c   1.000
_cell.angle_alpha   90.00
_cell.angle_beta   90.00
_cell.angle_gamma   90.00
#
_symmetry.space_group_name_H-M   'P 1'
#
loop_
_entity.id
_entity.type
_entity.pdbx_description
1 polymer ?
#
loop_
_entity_poly.entity_id
_entity_poly.type
_entity_poly.pdbx_seq_one_letter_code
_entity_poly.pdbx_strand_id
1 'polypeptide(L)'
;MPLRLASFHSATWDYILYSEGFLAPVQNGFNDEVSPFISIDELIKHKTLDPAYLSIPDYVESMLGNKNIDDALVTPLELADDLENDGNRALKLVEDLQLRAGREVNTLNCEIADVQAWAGLSLYFADKLRAGVELETFRQTKAGEQKTKAVLLLENAAQHWKEIVEVTQQHYNAIPAVQLSGLKQKHKAVFSWKQYSDQVKRDIQIAEAAR
;
A
#
# COMPACT_ATOMS: atom_id res chain seq x y z
N MET A 1 8.10 5.20 -3.12
CA MET A 1 7.09 4.16 -2.84
C MET A 1 7.51 2.75 -3.31
N PRO A 2 7.69 2.41 -4.61
CA PRO A 2 7.79 1.00 -5.04
C PRO A 2 8.90 0.19 -4.37
N LEU A 3 10.10 0.77 -4.27
CA LEU A 3 11.23 0.14 -3.59
C LEU A 3 10.93 -0.11 -2.11
N ARG A 4 10.24 0.82 -1.43
CA ARG A 4 9.87 0.67 -0.01
C ARG A 4 8.92 -0.51 0.19
N LEU A 5 7.93 -0.68 -0.69
CA LEU A 5 7.05 -1.85 -0.66
C LEU A 5 7.82 -3.14 -0.95
N ALA A 6 8.70 -3.15 -1.96
CA ALA A 6 9.51 -4.32 -2.28
C ALA A 6 10.50 -4.70 -1.15
N SER A 7 11.05 -3.73 -0.43
CA SER A 7 11.87 -3.96 0.77
C SER A 7 11.03 -4.52 1.92
N PHE A 8 9.82 -4.00 2.13
CA PHE A 8 8.95 -4.40 3.25
C PHE A 8 8.18 -5.70 2.99
N HIS A 9 7.89 -6.05 1.74
CA HIS A 9 7.10 -7.22 1.35
C HIS A 9 7.96 -8.20 0.54
N SER A 10 8.38 -9.31 1.16
CA SER A 10 9.27 -10.29 0.53
C SER A 10 8.71 -10.93 -0.77
N ALA A 11 9.18 -10.44 -1.91
CA ALA A 11 9.08 -11.12 -3.19
C ALA A 11 10.32 -11.99 -3.44
N THR A 12 10.16 -13.17 -4.05
CA THR A 12 11.31 -14.02 -4.39
C THR A 12 11.79 -13.86 -5.84
N TRP A 13 10.93 -13.34 -6.72
CA TRP A 13 11.21 -13.07 -8.14
C TRP A 13 10.51 -11.78 -8.58
N ASP A 14 11.00 -11.18 -9.66
CA ASP A 14 10.46 -9.97 -10.29
C ASP A 14 8.97 -10.10 -10.72
N TYR A 15 8.52 -11.29 -11.14
CA TYR A 15 7.12 -11.55 -11.49
C TYR A 15 6.14 -11.66 -10.30
N ILE A 16 6.64 -11.65 -9.07
CA ILE A 16 5.89 -12.03 -7.85
C ILE A 16 5.38 -10.81 -7.09
N LEU A 17 5.83 -9.59 -7.43
CA LEU A 17 5.36 -8.34 -6.83
C LEU A 17 5.23 -7.25 -7.90
N TYR A 18 4.00 -6.78 -8.10
CA TYR A 18 3.67 -5.60 -8.90
C TYR A 18 3.35 -4.44 -7.96
N SER A 19 4.40 -3.71 -7.59
CA SER A 19 4.36 -2.71 -6.50
C SER A 19 3.47 -1.52 -6.81
N GLU A 20 3.37 -1.16 -8.10
CA GLU A 20 2.57 -0.06 -8.61
C GLU A 20 1.07 -0.26 -8.38
N GLY A 21 0.63 -1.53 -8.40
CA GLY A 21 -0.74 -1.91 -8.13
C GLY A 21 -0.98 -2.44 -6.72
N PHE A 22 0.05 -2.50 -5.88
CA PHE A 22 -0.02 -3.16 -4.57
C PHE A 22 -0.46 -4.64 -4.70
N LEU A 23 0.06 -5.34 -5.72
CA LEU A 23 -0.34 -6.72 -6.07
C LEU A 23 0.82 -7.71 -5.91
N ALA A 24 0.52 -8.92 -5.46
CA ALA A 24 1.44 -10.06 -5.40
C ALA A 24 0.70 -11.35 -5.81
N PRO A 25 0.78 -11.80 -7.08
CA PRO A 25 -0.05 -12.89 -7.64
C PRO A 25 0.31 -14.30 -7.17
N VAL A 26 1.54 -14.50 -6.68
CA VAL A 26 2.02 -15.74 -6.11
C VAL A 26 2.80 -15.34 -4.87
N GLN A 27 2.62 -16.00 -3.74
CA GLN A 27 3.37 -15.65 -2.53
C GLN A 27 3.96 -16.90 -1.88
N ASN A 28 5.19 -16.78 -1.39
CA ASN A 28 5.78 -17.73 -0.46
C ASN A 28 5.47 -17.25 0.96
N GLY A 29 4.31 -17.64 1.50
CA GLY A 29 3.85 -17.17 2.79
C GLY A 29 2.34 -17.23 2.95
N PHE A 30 1.78 -16.24 3.68
CA PHE A 30 0.34 -16.09 3.83
C PHE A 30 -0.27 -15.50 2.55
N ASN A 31 -1.31 -16.14 2.03
CA ASN A 31 -2.12 -15.70 0.91
C ASN A 31 -3.58 -15.94 1.31
N ASP A 32 -4.46 -14.96 1.07
CA ASP A 32 -5.87 -15.09 1.43
C ASP A 32 -6.74 -15.81 0.38
N GLU A 33 -6.13 -16.17 -0.75
CA GLU A 33 -6.71 -16.82 -1.94
C GLU A 33 -7.88 -16.06 -2.61
N VAL A 34 -8.11 -14.80 -2.23
CA VAL A 34 -9.23 -13.98 -2.75
C VAL A 34 -8.82 -13.17 -3.97
N SER A 35 -7.67 -12.51 -3.89
CA SER A 35 -7.23 -11.50 -4.86
C SER A 35 -5.72 -11.45 -4.93
N PRO A 36 -5.11 -11.09 -6.08
CA PRO A 36 -3.69 -10.75 -6.11
C PRO A 36 -3.37 -9.45 -5.36
N PHE A 37 -4.37 -8.68 -4.93
CA PHE A 37 -4.16 -7.46 -4.15
C PHE A 37 -3.69 -7.80 -2.75
N ILE A 38 -2.58 -7.20 -2.30
CA ILE A 38 -2.05 -7.42 -0.96
C ILE A 38 -3.02 -6.81 0.04
N SER A 39 -3.82 -7.64 0.70
CA SER A 39 -4.74 -7.26 1.76
C SER A 39 -4.01 -6.77 3.01
N ILE A 40 -4.73 -6.13 3.94
CA ILE A 40 -4.18 -5.74 5.24
C ILE A 40 -3.66 -6.94 6.03
N ASP A 41 -4.32 -8.10 5.92
CA ASP A 41 -3.90 -9.33 6.59
C ASP A 41 -2.62 -9.91 6.00
N GLU A 42 -2.50 -9.86 4.68
CA GLU A 42 -1.27 -10.25 4.00
C GLU A 42 -0.13 -9.31 4.37
N LEU A 43 -0.34 -8.00 4.34
CA LEU A 43 0.68 -7.02 4.73
C LEU A 43 1.18 -7.24 6.17
N ILE A 44 0.28 -7.51 7.12
CA ILE A 44 0.66 -7.78 8.52
C ILE A 44 1.45 -9.08 8.64
N LYS A 45 1.02 -10.16 7.99
CA LYS A 45 1.59 -11.50 8.20
C LYS A 45 2.84 -11.77 7.36
N HIS A 46 3.12 -10.93 6.39
CA HIS A 46 4.25 -11.14 5.50
C HIS A 46 5.57 -10.73 6.16
N LYS A 47 6.62 -11.49 5.85
CA LYS A 47 7.99 -11.14 6.25
C LYS A 47 8.56 -10.02 5.37
N THR A 48 9.52 -9.28 5.92
CA THR A 48 10.30 -8.29 5.16
C THR A 48 11.26 -8.97 4.19
N LEU A 49 11.56 -8.30 3.07
CA LEU A 49 12.62 -8.73 2.15
C LEU A 49 13.98 -8.25 2.65
N ASP A 50 14.02 -6.96 2.97
CA ASP A 50 15.20 -6.28 3.45
C ASP A 50 15.35 -6.55 4.96
N PRO A 51 16.44 -7.19 5.41
CA PRO A 51 16.66 -7.50 6.81
C PRO A 51 16.84 -6.26 7.69
N ALA A 52 17.05 -5.08 7.11
CA ALA A 52 17.05 -3.81 7.85
C ALA A 52 15.64 -3.37 8.27
N TYR A 53 14.58 -4.01 7.78
CA TYR A 53 13.19 -3.65 8.11
C TYR A 53 12.61 -4.64 9.10
N LEU A 54 11.88 -4.10 10.09
CA LEU A 54 11.14 -4.90 11.06
C LEU A 54 9.72 -5.17 10.56
N SER A 55 9.25 -6.42 10.71
CA SER A 55 7.87 -6.78 10.36
C SER A 55 6.86 -6.17 11.35
N ILE A 56 5.59 -6.04 10.95
CA ILE A 56 4.54 -5.53 11.85
C ILE A 56 4.40 -6.40 13.12
N PRO A 57 4.32 -7.74 13.05
CA PRO A 57 4.20 -8.57 14.24
C PRO A 57 5.40 -8.45 15.17
N ASP A 58 6.63 -8.43 14.63
CA ASP A 58 7.85 -8.31 15.44
C ASP A 58 7.95 -6.94 16.12
N TYR A 59 7.53 -5.88 15.42
CA TYR A 59 7.42 -4.53 15.99
C TYR A 59 6.41 -4.48 17.14
N VAL A 60 5.19 -4.98 16.92
CA VAL A 60 4.13 -4.99 17.94
C VAL A 60 4.53 -5.85 19.15
N GLU A 61 5.12 -7.02 18.93
CA GLU A 61 5.62 -7.87 20.03
C GLU A 61 6.69 -7.16 20.85
N SER A 62 7.62 -6.47 20.18
CA SER A 62 8.68 -5.70 20.86
C SER A 62 8.12 -4.56 21.68
N MET A 63 7.15 -3.82 21.14
CA MET A 63 6.46 -2.73 21.83
C MET A 63 5.68 -3.21 23.06
N LEU A 64 4.89 -4.29 22.93
CA LEU A 64 4.10 -4.85 24.04
C LEU A 64 4.99 -5.53 25.10
N GLY A 65 6.10 -6.12 24.69
CA GLY A 65 7.10 -6.71 25.57
C GLY A 65 8.06 -5.72 26.22
N ASN A 66 7.96 -4.43 25.88
CA ASN A 66 8.90 -3.37 26.30
C ASN A 66 10.36 -3.74 26.00
N LYS A 67 10.60 -4.36 24.84
CA LYS A 67 11.93 -4.73 24.35
C LYS A 67 12.54 -3.53 23.62
N ASN A 68 13.84 -3.32 23.80
CA ASN A 68 14.56 -2.34 22.99
C ASN A 68 14.66 -2.86 21.55
N ILE A 69 14.24 -2.04 20.60
CA ILE A 69 14.45 -2.25 19.17
C ILE A 69 15.81 -1.64 18.84
N ASP A 70 16.60 -2.33 18.00
CA ASP A 70 17.90 -1.81 17.53
C ASP A 70 17.66 -0.58 16.64
N ASP A 71 18.30 0.55 16.96
CA ASP A 71 18.20 1.81 16.22
C ASP A 71 18.64 1.68 14.74
N ALA A 72 19.34 0.60 14.38
CA ALA A 72 19.71 0.31 12.99
C ALA A 72 18.54 -0.26 12.15
N LEU A 73 17.45 -0.71 12.79
CA LEU A 73 16.28 -1.26 12.11
C LEU A 73 15.27 -0.16 11.78
N VAL A 74 14.66 -0.26 10.60
CA VAL A 74 13.53 0.57 10.20
C VAL A 74 12.24 -0.08 10.68
N THR A 75 11.54 0.60 11.59
CA THR A 75 10.23 0.15 12.09
C THR A 75 9.12 0.42 11.07
N PRO A 76 7.98 -0.28 11.12
CA PRO A 76 6.84 -0.01 10.25
C PRO A 76 6.27 1.41 10.43
N LEU A 77 6.38 2.01 11.62
CA LEU A 77 5.92 3.40 11.83
C LEU A 77 6.90 4.42 11.25
N GLU A 78 8.21 4.24 11.41
CA GLU A 78 9.20 5.10 10.75
C GLU A 78 9.10 5.03 9.22
N LEU A 79 8.87 3.82 8.69
CA LEU A 79 8.60 3.65 7.26
C LEU A 79 7.35 4.43 6.82
N ALA A 80 6.28 4.39 7.62
CA ALA A 80 5.07 5.13 7.32
C ALA A 80 5.31 6.65 7.34
N ASP A 81 6.08 7.15 8.31
CA ASP A 81 6.46 8.57 8.39
C ASP A 81 7.30 9.00 7.19
N ASP A 82 8.29 8.20 6.78
CA ASP A 82 9.08 8.43 5.56
C ASP A 82 8.19 8.49 4.31
N LEU A 83 7.28 7.53 4.15
CA LEU A 83 6.36 7.44 3.02
C LEU A 83 5.41 8.64 2.95
N GLU A 84 4.90 9.08 4.09
CA GLU A 84 4.03 10.26 4.20
C GLU A 84 4.80 11.53 3.86
N ASN A 85 6.01 11.70 4.41
CA ASN A 85 6.86 12.86 4.13
C ASN A 85 7.21 12.94 2.64
N ASP A 86 7.62 11.83 2.03
CA ASP A 86 7.93 11.76 0.60
C ASP A 86 6.70 12.07 -0.25
N GLY A 87 5.54 11.50 0.10
CA GLY A 87 4.27 11.71 -0.61
C GLY A 87 3.83 13.17 -0.56
N ASN A 88 3.78 13.76 0.63
CA ASN A 88 3.39 15.16 0.82
C ASN A 88 4.36 16.13 0.12
N ARG A 89 5.67 15.86 0.19
CA ARG A 89 6.68 16.66 -0.52
C ARG A 89 6.49 16.58 -2.03
N ALA A 90 6.25 15.39 -2.57
CA ALA A 90 6.01 15.19 -3.99
C ALA A 90 4.76 15.94 -4.48
N LEU A 91 3.65 15.85 -3.75
CA LEU A 91 2.44 16.64 -4.05
C LEU A 91 2.72 18.13 -4.02
N LYS A 92 3.46 18.60 -3.01
CA LYS A 92 3.77 20.03 -2.88
C LYS A 92 4.60 20.57 -4.04
N LEU A 93 5.51 19.75 -4.59
CA LEU A 93 6.34 20.14 -5.74
C LEU A 93 5.54 20.33 -7.03
N VAL A 94 4.41 19.64 -7.18
CA VAL A 94 3.58 19.70 -8.39
C VAL A 94 2.33 20.55 -8.25
N GLU A 95 1.98 20.97 -7.03
CA GLU A 95 0.77 21.76 -6.73
C GLU A 95 0.70 23.07 -7.55
N ASP A 96 1.82 23.79 -7.64
CA ASP A 96 1.89 25.10 -8.30
C ASP A 96 2.22 25.03 -9.80
N LEU A 97 2.40 23.82 -10.35
CA LEU A 97 2.70 23.65 -11.77
C LEU A 97 1.43 23.93 -12.59
N GLN A 98 1.35 25.15 -13.15
CA GLN A 98 0.24 25.55 -14.00
C GLN A 98 0.09 24.59 -15.20
N LEU A 99 -1.02 23.85 -15.24
CA LEU A 99 -1.47 23.09 -16.41
C LEU A 99 -1.67 24.10 -17.56
N ARG A 100 -0.72 24.14 -18.49
CA ARG A 100 -0.81 25.02 -19.67
C ARG A 100 -1.80 24.46 -20.70
N ALA A 101 -2.20 25.22 -21.70
CA ALA A 101 -2.94 24.69 -22.84
C ALA A 101 -2.02 24.59 -24.06
N GLY A 102 -2.00 23.45 -24.75
CA GLY A 102 -1.14 23.20 -25.93
C GLY A 102 -0.63 21.76 -26.03
N ARG A 103 -0.08 21.36 -27.20
CA ARG A 103 0.34 19.96 -27.45
C ARG A 103 1.53 19.52 -26.59
N GLU A 104 2.46 20.42 -26.27
CA GLU A 104 3.57 20.22 -25.31
C GLU A 104 3.09 20.06 -23.86
N VAL A 105 1.81 20.34 -23.61
CA VAL A 105 1.23 20.28 -22.26
C VAL A 105 0.70 18.89 -21.94
N ASN A 106 0.47 18.04 -22.93
CA ASN A 106 -0.03 16.69 -22.63
C ASN A 106 1.04 15.84 -21.93
N THR A 107 2.32 15.99 -22.28
CA THR A 107 3.42 15.28 -21.61
C THR A 107 3.62 15.79 -20.20
N LEU A 108 3.65 17.11 -19.98
CA LEU A 108 3.77 17.67 -18.62
C LEU A 108 2.59 17.25 -17.74
N ASN A 109 1.37 17.23 -18.27
CA ASN A 109 0.19 16.77 -17.53
C ASN A 109 0.30 15.29 -17.15
N CYS A 110 0.83 14.43 -18.04
CA CYS A 110 1.13 13.05 -17.69
C CYS A 110 2.19 12.98 -16.58
N GLU A 111 3.31 13.71 -16.67
CA GLU A 111 4.34 13.71 -15.61
C GLU A 111 3.78 14.18 -14.25
N ILE A 112 2.91 15.20 -14.25
CA ILE A 112 2.22 15.67 -13.04
C ILE A 112 1.31 14.56 -12.49
N ALA A 113 0.55 13.89 -13.37
CA ALA A 113 -0.32 12.78 -12.98
C ALA A 113 0.49 11.59 -12.43
N ASP A 114 1.67 11.31 -12.98
CA ASP A 114 2.58 10.27 -12.50
C ASP A 114 3.05 10.60 -11.08
N VAL A 115 3.53 11.81 -10.84
CA VAL A 115 3.95 12.26 -9.50
C VAL A 115 2.80 12.18 -8.50
N GLN A 116 1.61 12.63 -8.89
CA GLN A 116 0.41 12.55 -8.05
C GLN A 116 0.03 11.10 -7.72
N ALA A 117 0.08 10.20 -8.71
CA ALA A 117 -0.20 8.79 -8.50
C ALA A 117 0.82 8.13 -7.57
N TRP A 118 2.11 8.41 -7.74
CA TRP A 118 3.16 7.89 -6.86
C TRP A 118 3.07 8.42 -5.44
N ALA A 119 2.77 9.71 -5.30
CA ALA A 119 2.58 10.33 -4.00
C ALA A 119 1.35 9.77 -3.28
N GLY A 120 0.21 9.64 -3.98
CA GLY A 120 -1.00 9.02 -3.46
C GLY A 120 -0.77 7.56 -3.05
N LEU A 121 0.01 6.80 -3.82
CA LEU A 121 0.40 5.44 -3.43
C LEU A 121 1.30 5.41 -2.18
N SER A 122 2.17 6.41 -2.02
CA SER A 122 3.01 6.56 -0.83
C SER A 122 2.16 6.80 0.42
N LEU A 123 1.21 7.73 0.34
CA LEU A 123 0.27 8.06 1.41
C LEU A 123 -0.66 6.88 1.74
N TYR A 124 -1.18 6.21 0.71
CA TYR A 124 -1.95 4.97 0.86
C TYR A 124 -1.16 3.92 1.66
N PHE A 125 0.10 3.70 1.31
CA PHE A 125 0.92 2.69 1.97
C PHE A 125 1.27 3.10 3.41
N ALA A 126 1.55 4.38 3.66
CA ALA A 126 1.80 4.90 5.01
C ALA A 126 0.62 4.61 5.95
N ASP A 127 -0.60 4.97 5.55
CA ASP A 127 -1.78 4.73 6.36
C ASP A 127 -2.09 3.24 6.51
N LYS A 128 -1.89 2.45 5.45
CA LYS A 128 -2.07 1.00 5.53
C LYS A 128 -1.07 0.31 6.47
N LEU A 129 0.17 0.77 6.53
CA LEU A 129 1.17 0.30 7.50
C LEU A 129 0.76 0.62 8.93
N ARG A 130 0.36 1.88 9.20
CA ARG A 130 -0.11 2.31 10.52
C ARG A 130 -1.35 1.52 10.93
N ALA A 131 -2.30 1.33 10.02
CA ALA A 131 -3.46 0.47 10.26
C ALA A 131 -3.08 -0.96 10.59
N GLY A 132 -2.05 -1.50 9.93
CA GLY A 132 -1.52 -2.83 10.19
C GLY A 132 -1.00 -2.98 11.62
N VAL A 133 -0.21 -2.00 12.08
CA VAL A 133 0.30 -1.93 13.46
C VAL A 133 -0.84 -1.86 14.48
N GLU A 134 -1.82 -0.97 14.27
CA GLU A 134 -2.97 -0.84 15.15
C GLU A 134 -3.82 -2.12 15.18
N LEU A 135 -4.08 -2.73 14.02
CA LEU A 135 -4.88 -3.95 13.91
C LEU A 135 -4.19 -5.14 14.58
N GLU A 136 -2.88 -5.29 14.40
CA GLU A 136 -2.11 -6.33 15.07
C GLU A 136 -2.05 -6.11 16.59
N THR A 137 -1.87 -4.86 17.03
CA THR A 137 -1.94 -4.50 18.46
C THR A 137 -3.30 -4.84 19.04
N PHE A 138 -4.40 -4.55 18.33
CA PHE A 138 -5.75 -4.95 18.75
C PHE A 138 -5.87 -6.48 18.85
N ARG A 139 -5.33 -7.24 17.91
CA ARG A 139 -5.42 -8.71 17.92
C ARG A 139 -4.76 -9.32 19.15
N GLN A 140 -3.64 -8.75 19.60
CA GLN A 140 -2.90 -9.22 20.77
C GLN A 140 -3.49 -8.72 22.10
N THR A 141 -3.96 -7.48 22.17
CA THR A 141 -4.39 -6.83 23.43
C THR A 141 -5.90 -6.85 23.66
N LYS A 142 -6.69 -7.00 22.59
CA LYS A 142 -8.15 -6.83 22.55
C LYS A 142 -8.64 -5.44 22.96
N ALA A 143 -7.77 -4.44 22.94
CA ALA A 143 -8.13 -3.06 23.28
C ALA A 143 -8.88 -2.39 22.12
N GLY A 144 -10.17 -2.07 22.34
CA GLY A 144 -11.06 -1.59 21.27
C GLY A 144 -10.64 -0.28 20.61
N GLU A 145 -9.85 0.55 21.28
CA GLU A 145 -9.33 1.81 20.73
C GLU A 145 -8.45 1.57 19.50
N GLN A 146 -7.56 0.57 19.55
CA GLN A 146 -6.68 0.18 18.45
C GLN A 146 -7.47 -0.27 17.22
N LYS A 147 -8.58 -0.99 17.43
CA LYS A 147 -9.49 -1.39 16.34
C LYS A 147 -10.11 -0.15 15.67
N THR A 148 -10.60 0.81 16.45
CA THR A 148 -11.17 2.05 15.92
C THR A 148 -10.12 2.86 15.14
N LYS A 149 -8.88 2.95 15.65
CA LYS A 149 -7.76 3.60 14.94
C LYS A 149 -7.42 2.90 13.63
N ALA A 150 -7.34 1.57 13.62
CA ALA A 150 -7.07 0.79 12.41
C ALA A 150 -8.13 1.04 11.34
N VAL A 151 -9.42 1.06 11.70
CA VAL A 151 -10.51 1.36 10.77
C VAL A 151 -10.36 2.76 10.18
N LEU A 152 -10.15 3.78 11.02
CA LEU A 152 -9.99 5.17 10.56
C LEU A 152 -8.79 5.33 9.59
N LEU A 153 -7.66 4.68 9.90
CA LEU A 153 -6.48 4.70 9.03
C LEU A 153 -6.76 4.02 7.68
N LEU A 154 -7.51 2.92 7.65
CA LEU A 154 -7.90 2.27 6.40
C LEU A 154 -8.91 3.08 5.59
N GLU A 155 -9.77 3.87 6.24
CA GLU A 155 -10.64 4.84 5.58
C GLU A 155 -9.83 5.95 4.92
N ASN A 156 -8.81 6.49 5.61
CA ASN A 156 -7.88 7.47 5.03
C ASN A 156 -7.09 6.88 3.85
N ALA A 157 -6.56 5.66 4.00
CA ALA A 157 -5.93 4.95 2.89
C ALA A 157 -6.90 4.80 1.71
N ALA A 158 -8.16 4.42 1.94
CA ALA A 158 -9.16 4.33 0.88
C ALA A 158 -9.41 5.66 0.17
N GLN A 159 -9.33 6.78 0.88
CA GLN A 159 -9.42 8.12 0.30
C GLN A 159 -8.21 8.44 -0.60
N HIS A 160 -6.99 8.14 -0.17
CA HIS A 160 -5.80 8.24 -1.03
C HIS A 160 -5.89 7.37 -2.28
N TRP A 161 -6.40 6.14 -2.15
CA TRP A 161 -6.62 5.27 -3.30
C TRP A 161 -7.63 5.86 -4.28
N LYS A 162 -8.69 6.50 -3.79
CA LYS A 162 -9.67 7.18 -4.63
C LYS A 162 -9.03 8.32 -5.43
N GLU A 163 -8.14 9.10 -4.82
CA GLU A 163 -7.39 10.18 -5.49
C GLU A 163 -6.48 9.62 -6.60
N ILE A 164 -5.76 8.53 -6.34
CA ILE A 164 -4.96 7.81 -7.36
C ILE A 164 -5.85 7.40 -8.54
N VAL A 165 -7.03 6.87 -8.25
CA VAL A 165 -8.00 6.45 -9.27
C VAL A 165 -8.49 7.65 -10.10
N GLU A 166 -8.75 8.79 -9.48
CA GLU A 166 -9.22 10.01 -10.15
C GLU A 166 -8.16 10.60 -11.09
N VAL A 167 -6.89 10.62 -10.65
CA VAL A 167 -5.76 11.10 -11.45
C VAL A 167 -5.45 10.15 -12.61
N THR A 168 -5.35 8.85 -12.31
CA THR A 168 -4.90 7.86 -13.31
C THR A 168 -5.93 7.60 -14.40
N GLN A 169 -7.25 7.63 -14.11
CA GLN A 169 -8.28 7.40 -15.13
C GLN A 169 -8.30 8.43 -16.26
N GLN A 170 -7.74 9.61 -16.06
CA GLN A 170 -7.71 10.67 -17.06
C GLN A 170 -6.60 10.46 -18.11
N HIS A 171 -5.53 9.75 -17.73
CA HIS A 171 -4.29 9.68 -18.51
C HIS A 171 -3.84 8.25 -18.85
N TYR A 172 -4.31 7.25 -18.10
CA TYR A 172 -3.87 5.85 -18.25
C TYR A 172 -4.94 4.96 -18.85
N ASN A 173 -4.54 4.18 -19.85
CA ASN A 173 -5.33 3.04 -20.31
C ASN A 173 -5.03 1.82 -19.44
N ALA A 174 -6.04 0.96 -19.25
CA ALA A 174 -5.84 -0.31 -18.58
C ALA A 174 -4.81 -1.16 -19.34
N ILE A 175 -3.77 -1.62 -18.64
CA ILE A 175 -2.65 -2.35 -19.26
C ILE A 175 -2.83 -3.86 -19.10
N PRO A 176 -2.42 -4.71 -20.05
CA PRO A 176 -2.44 -6.15 -19.84
C PRO A 176 -1.59 -6.57 -18.64
N ALA A 177 -2.24 -7.14 -17.63
CA ALA A 177 -1.64 -7.65 -16.41
C ALA A 177 -1.25 -9.13 -16.61
N VAL A 178 -0.30 -9.39 -17.52
CA VAL A 178 0.17 -10.74 -17.87
C VAL A 178 0.70 -11.48 -16.63
N GLN A 179 1.24 -10.75 -15.66
CA GLN A 179 1.69 -11.28 -14.36
C GLN A 179 0.53 -11.89 -13.53
N LEU A 180 -0.71 -11.48 -13.79
CA LEU A 180 -1.92 -11.96 -13.09
C LEU A 180 -2.62 -13.12 -13.83
N SER A 181 -2.19 -13.47 -15.05
CA SER A 181 -2.90 -14.42 -15.91
C SER A 181 -2.77 -15.90 -15.49
N GLY A 182 -1.93 -16.20 -14.50
CA GLY A 182 -1.76 -17.55 -13.96
C GLY A 182 -2.78 -17.94 -12.87
N LEU A 183 -3.54 -16.97 -12.35
CA LEU A 183 -4.59 -17.23 -11.36
C LEU A 183 -5.85 -17.74 -12.07
N LYS A 184 -6.64 -18.60 -11.41
CA LYS A 184 -7.89 -19.20 -11.92
C LYS A 184 -9.00 -18.19 -12.29
N GLN A 185 -8.69 -16.91 -12.40
CA GLN A 185 -9.61 -15.85 -12.79
C GLN A 185 -9.63 -15.70 -14.32
N LYS A 186 -10.73 -16.11 -14.94
CA LYS A 186 -11.05 -15.97 -16.37
C LYS A 186 -11.39 -14.52 -16.76
N HIS A 187 -10.55 -13.55 -16.42
CA HIS A 187 -10.75 -12.18 -16.89
C HIS A 187 -9.63 -11.79 -17.84
N LYS A 188 -9.98 -11.02 -18.88
CA LYS A 188 -9.01 -10.34 -19.74
C LYS A 188 -8.14 -9.51 -18.80
N ALA A 189 -7.00 -10.06 -18.39
CA ALA A 189 -6.23 -9.59 -17.25
C ALA A 189 -5.66 -8.23 -17.63
N VAL A 190 -6.36 -7.17 -17.27
CA VAL A 190 -5.88 -5.81 -17.37
C VAL A 190 -5.76 -5.25 -15.96
N PHE A 191 -4.83 -4.32 -15.77
CA PHE A 191 -4.64 -3.60 -14.53
C PHE A 191 -5.13 -2.16 -14.70
N SER A 192 -5.89 -1.71 -13.71
CA SER A 192 -6.14 -0.30 -13.40
C SER A 192 -6.37 -0.18 -11.90
N TRP A 193 -5.97 0.94 -11.28
CA TRP A 193 -6.22 1.17 -9.86
C TRP A 193 -7.71 1.09 -9.50
N LYS A 194 -8.60 1.50 -10.42
CA LYS A 194 -10.06 1.43 -10.25
C LYS A 194 -10.55 0.02 -9.97
N GLN A 195 -9.95 -0.98 -10.62
CA GLN A 195 -10.37 -2.37 -10.50
C GLN A 195 -10.20 -2.91 -9.08
N TYR A 196 -9.29 -2.32 -8.30
CA TYR A 196 -8.96 -2.77 -6.94
C TYR A 196 -9.63 -1.94 -5.83
N SER A 197 -10.51 -1.00 -6.18
CA SER A 197 -11.23 -0.18 -5.18
C SER A 197 -12.07 -1.03 -4.22
N ASP A 198 -12.60 -2.17 -4.66
CA ASP A 198 -13.37 -3.06 -3.78
C ASP A 198 -12.45 -3.84 -2.81
N GLN A 199 -11.24 -4.19 -3.24
CA GLN A 199 -10.23 -4.80 -2.36
C GLN A 199 -9.72 -3.83 -1.31
N VAL A 200 -9.57 -2.54 -1.65
CA VAL A 200 -9.24 -1.50 -0.68
C VAL A 200 -10.34 -1.35 0.37
N LYS A 201 -11.61 -1.35 -0.03
CA LYS A 201 -12.74 -1.34 0.92
C LYS A 201 -12.82 -2.62 1.76
N ARG A 202 -12.41 -3.75 1.20
CA ARG A 202 -12.37 -5.03 1.93
C ARG A 202 -11.41 -4.97 3.11
N ASP A 203 -10.30 -4.23 3.03
CA ASP A 203 -9.40 -4.08 4.18
C ASP A 203 -10.10 -3.43 5.38
N ILE A 204 -10.96 -2.42 5.15
CA ILE A 204 -11.80 -1.80 6.20
C ILE A 204 -12.70 -2.87 6.83
N GLN A 205 -13.38 -3.67 6.00
CA GLN A 205 -14.25 -4.75 6.48
C GLN A 205 -13.50 -5.80 7.30
N ILE A 206 -12.26 -6.13 6.93
CA ILE A 206 -11.38 -7.03 7.68
C ILE A 206 -11.10 -6.46 9.08
N ALA A 207 -10.77 -5.16 9.17
CA ALA A 207 -10.53 -4.50 10.46
C ALA A 207 -11.81 -4.42 11.31
N GLU A 208 -12.96 -4.06 10.73
CA GLU A 208 -14.26 -4.03 11.40
C GLU A 208 -14.69 -5.41 11.93
N ALA A 209 -14.40 -6.47 11.17
CA ALA A 209 -14.74 -7.85 11.55
C ALA A 209 -13.73 -8.48 12.52
N ALA A 210 -12.60 -7.83 12.81
CA ALA A 210 -11.55 -8.36 13.67
C ALA A 210 -12.07 -8.66 15.09
N ARG A 211 -11.59 -9.79 15.63
CA ARG A 211 -11.95 -10.34 16.94
C ARG A 211 -10.70 -10.54 17.79
#